data_AF-A0A349CJG3-F1
#
_entry.id   AF-A0A349CJG3-F1
#
_cell.length_a   1.000
_cell.length_b   1.000
_cell.length_c   1.000
_cell.angle_alpha   90.00
_cell.angle_beta   90.00
_cell.angle_gamma   90.00
#
_symmetry.space_group_name_H-M   'P 1'
#
loop_
_entity.id
_entity.type
_entity.pdbx_description
1 polymer ?
#
loop_
_entity_poly.entity_id
_entity_poly.type
_entity_poly.pdbx_seq_one_letter_code
_entity_poly.pdbx_strand_id
1 'polypeptide(L)'
;LQGTDRDSGLDMSQLVKLGEYFESIAPKYRDYMATNKMAAIDTEVLVHQVPGGMISNLVSQLKEAKALDKIGEVYAEIPKVRKELGYPPLVTPTSQIVGIQAVQNVLFGRYKVISAQVKDLVYGL
;
A
#
# COMPACT_ATOMS: atom_id res chain seq x y z
N LEU A 1 -10.10 0.43 27.26
CA LEU A 1 -10.04 -0.94 27.81
C LEU A 1 -9.93 -0.94 29.33
N GLN A 2 -9.28 0.08 29.91
CA GLN A 2 -9.13 0.20 31.35
C GLN A 2 -10.46 0.11 32.11
N GLY A 3 -10.48 -0.67 33.19
CA GLY A 3 -11.67 -0.88 34.03
C GLY A 3 -12.72 -1.85 33.46
N THR A 4 -12.39 -2.61 32.41
CA THR A 4 -13.27 -3.65 31.85
C THR A 4 -12.66 -5.04 32.02
N ASP A 5 -13.41 -6.11 31.76
CA ASP A 5 -12.86 -7.49 31.72
C ASP A 5 -11.77 -7.69 30.65
N ARG A 6 -11.58 -6.71 29.75
CA ARG A 6 -10.53 -6.67 28.73
C ARG A 6 -9.46 -5.63 29.05
N ASP A 7 -9.31 -5.23 30.31
CA ASP A 7 -8.25 -4.32 30.74
C ASP A 7 -6.88 -4.89 30.34
N SER A 8 -6.07 -4.07 29.67
CA SER A 8 -4.75 -4.46 29.21
C SER A 8 -3.68 -4.39 30.31
N GLY A 9 -3.97 -3.71 31.42
CA GLY A 9 -3.01 -3.47 32.51
C GLY A 9 -1.83 -2.57 32.12
N LEU A 10 -1.89 -1.92 30.95
CA LEU A 10 -0.83 -1.04 30.46
C LEU A 10 -0.85 0.31 31.18
N ASP A 11 0.32 0.79 31.59
CA ASP A 11 0.47 2.10 32.21
C ASP A 11 0.37 3.21 31.15
N MET A 12 -0.73 3.96 31.19
CA MET A 12 -0.98 5.07 30.28
C MET A 12 0.11 6.15 30.32
N SER A 13 0.73 6.40 31.47
CA SER A 13 1.79 7.41 31.59
C SER A 13 3.05 7.00 30.84
N GLN A 14 3.36 5.70 30.79
CA GLN A 14 4.48 5.16 30.02
C GLN A 14 4.20 5.19 28.52
N LEU A 15 2.97 4.87 28.11
CA LEU A 15 2.56 4.95 26.71
C LEU A 15 2.64 6.38 26.17
N VAL A 16 2.25 7.38 26.96
CA VAL A 16 2.39 8.81 26.59
C VAL A 16 3.86 9.18 26.40
N LYS A 17 4.75 8.81 27.34
CA LYS A 17 6.20 9.06 27.22
C LYS A 17 6.81 8.40 25.98
N LEU A 18 6.37 7.18 25.65
CA LEU A 18 6.78 6.50 24.42
C LEU A 18 6.30 7.26 23.17
N GLY A 19 5.05 7.74 23.18
CA GLY A 19 4.51 8.58 22.11
C GLY A 19 5.34 9.85 21.88
N GLU A 20 5.64 10.60 22.95
CA GLU A 20 6.49 11.80 22.91
C GLU A 20 7.89 11.49 22.35
N TYR A 21 8.48 10.36 22.73
CA TYR A 21 9.75 9.90 22.17
C TYR A 21 9.66 9.65 20.66
N PHE A 22 8.63 8.93 20.19
CA PHE A 22 8.41 8.69 18.76
C PHE A 22 8.16 9.98 17.97
N GLU A 23 7.40 10.92 18.53
CA GLU A 23 7.20 12.25 17.93
C GLU A 23 8.51 13.03 17.83
N SER A 24 9.41 12.93 18.81
CA SER A 24 10.71 13.60 18.77
C SER A 24 11.63 13.09 17.63
N ILE A 25 11.48 11.82 17.23
CA ILE A 25 12.28 11.21 16.16
C ILE A 25 11.62 11.30 14.77
N ALA A 26 10.30 11.42 14.72
CA ALA A 26 9.52 11.49 13.49
C ALA A 26 10.04 12.52 12.45
N PRO A 27 10.46 13.76 12.82
CA PRO A 27 10.99 14.74 11.86
C PRO A 27 12.21 14.26 11.07
N LYS A 28 13.01 13.34 11.62
CA LYS A 28 14.19 12.78 10.93
C LYS A 28 13.81 11.95 9.69
N TYR A 29 12.57 11.46 9.64
CA TYR A 29 12.06 10.59 8.58
C TYR A 29 11.04 11.29 7.68
N ARG A 30 10.90 12.62 7.77
CA ARG A 30 9.88 13.41 7.05
C ARG A 30 9.85 13.12 5.55
N ASP A 31 11.00 12.89 4.93
CA ASP A 31 11.13 12.69 3.48
C ASP A 31 10.58 11.32 3.04
N TYR A 32 10.46 10.37 3.98
CA TYR A 32 9.89 9.03 3.77
C TYR A 32 8.43 8.94 4.21
N MET A 33 7.88 9.99 4.84
CA MET A 33 6.49 9.99 5.26
C MET A 33 5.56 10.10 4.06
N ALA A 34 4.45 9.35 4.11
CA ALA A 34 3.39 9.42 3.12
C ALA A 34 2.69 10.79 3.19
N THR A 35 3.20 11.76 2.44
CA THR A 35 2.65 13.14 2.32
C THR A 35 1.62 13.27 1.19
N ASN A 36 1.32 12.16 0.50
CA ASN A 36 0.65 12.13 -0.79
C ASN A 36 -0.89 12.13 -0.72
N LYS A 37 -1.50 12.10 0.47
CA LYS A 37 -2.95 12.26 0.65
C LYS A 37 -3.23 13.40 1.62
N MET A 38 -4.17 14.29 1.24
CA MET A 38 -4.68 15.35 2.12
C MET A 38 -5.49 14.78 3.30
N ALA A 39 -6.00 13.55 3.19
CA ALA A 39 -6.75 12.88 4.24
C ALA A 39 -5.86 11.92 5.03
N ALA A 40 -5.90 12.03 6.36
CA ALA A 40 -5.24 11.11 7.29
C ALA A 40 -5.85 9.68 7.26
N ILE A 41 -7.05 9.54 6.70
CA ILE A 41 -7.79 8.27 6.59
C ILE A 41 -8.14 8.04 5.13
N ASP A 42 -7.84 6.85 4.63
CA ASP A 42 -8.11 6.44 3.25
C ASP A 42 -9.37 5.56 3.17
N THR A 43 -10.50 6.12 2.78
CA THR A 43 -11.77 5.40 2.65
C THR A 43 -11.87 4.60 1.34
N GLU A 44 -11.08 4.95 0.32
CA GLU A 44 -11.09 4.28 -0.99
C GLU A 44 -10.52 2.85 -0.93
N VAL A 45 -9.85 2.49 0.18
CA VAL A 45 -9.36 1.14 0.46
C VAL A 45 -10.44 0.08 0.33
N LEU A 46 -11.70 0.43 0.62
CA LEU A 46 -12.84 -0.47 0.47
C LEU A 46 -13.11 -0.88 -0.99
N VAL A 47 -12.71 -0.04 -1.94
CA VAL A 47 -12.91 -0.24 -3.38
C VAL A 47 -11.70 -0.91 -4.00
N HIS A 48 -10.50 -0.34 -3.83
CA HIS A 48 -9.30 -0.84 -4.50
C HIS A 48 -8.61 -1.99 -3.74
N GLN A 49 -8.93 -2.18 -2.45
CA GLN A 49 -8.40 -3.26 -1.60
C GLN A 49 -6.87 -3.33 -1.53
N VAL A 50 -6.21 -2.17 -1.65
CA VAL A 50 -4.74 -2.05 -1.64
C VAL A 50 -4.30 -1.85 -0.19
N PRO A 51 -3.45 -2.72 0.37
CA PRO A 51 -2.93 -2.54 1.72
C PRO A 51 -2.15 -1.23 1.87
N GLY A 52 -2.20 -0.59 3.04
CA GLY A 52 -1.55 0.72 3.26
C GLY A 52 -0.06 0.76 2.91
N GLY A 53 0.71 -0.28 3.29
CA GLY A 53 2.13 -0.38 2.94
C GLY A 53 2.41 -0.59 1.45
N MET A 54 1.43 -1.08 0.69
CA MET A 54 1.52 -1.19 -0.77
C MET A 54 1.24 0.16 -1.45
N ILE A 55 0.36 1.00 -0.87
CA ILE A 55 0.04 2.33 -1.41
C ILE A 55 1.27 3.24 -1.39
N SER A 56 2.00 3.29 -0.28
CA SER A 56 3.21 4.12 -0.18
C SER A 56 4.26 3.74 -1.22
N ASN A 57 4.48 2.43 -1.41
CA ASN A 57 5.40 1.91 -2.42
C ASN A 57 4.94 2.25 -3.86
N LEU A 58 3.66 2.05 -4.15
CA LEU A 58 3.06 2.37 -5.46
C LEU A 58 3.19 3.86 -5.79
N VAL A 59 2.94 4.73 -4.81
CA VAL A 59 3.09 6.18 -4.95
C VAL A 59 4.55 6.56 -5.18
N SER A 60 5.49 5.93 -4.48
CA SER A 60 6.91 6.18 -4.69
C SER A 60 7.32 5.82 -6.13
N GLN A 61 6.89 4.66 -6.64
CA GLN A 61 7.14 4.24 -8.02
C GLN A 61 6.55 5.21 -9.06
N LEU A 62 5.31 5.67 -8.85
CA LEU A 62 4.69 6.66 -9.75
C LEU A 62 5.38 8.03 -9.69
N LYS A 63 5.85 8.46 -8.51
CA LYS A 63 6.65 9.69 -8.38
C LYS A 63 7.97 9.59 -9.13
N GLU A 64 8.69 8.47 -8.99
CA GLU A 64 9.94 8.21 -9.72
C GLU A 64 9.71 8.19 -11.24
N ALA A 65 8.59 7.62 -11.68
CA ALA A 65 8.18 7.61 -13.09
C ALA A 65 7.57 8.94 -13.58
N LYS A 66 7.48 9.97 -12.72
CA LYS A 66 6.83 11.26 -13.01
C LYS A 66 5.38 11.12 -13.53
N ALA A 67 4.64 10.14 -12.99
CA ALA A 67 3.30 9.75 -13.42
C ALA A 67 2.30 9.67 -12.25
N LEU A 68 2.49 10.50 -11.21
CA LEU A 68 1.63 10.49 -10.02
C LEU A 68 0.17 10.84 -10.33
N ASP A 69 -0.06 11.64 -11.37
CA ASP A 69 -1.38 11.99 -11.91
C ASP A 69 -2.19 10.75 -12.35
N LYS A 70 -1.52 9.65 -12.67
CA LYS A 70 -2.16 8.39 -13.10
C LYS A 70 -2.56 7.45 -11.96
N ILE A 71 -2.40 7.86 -10.70
CA ILE A 71 -2.68 6.99 -9.55
C ILE A 71 -4.12 6.45 -9.54
N GLY A 72 -5.09 7.26 -9.97
CA GLY A 72 -6.49 6.83 -10.10
C GLY A 72 -6.69 5.75 -11.15
N GLU A 73 -5.99 5.83 -12.29
CA GLU A 73 -6.00 4.78 -13.32
C GLU A 73 -5.41 3.48 -12.78
N VAL A 74 -4.33 3.57 -12.01
CA VAL A 74 -3.70 2.40 -11.37
C VAL A 74 -4.65 1.75 -10.37
N TYR A 75 -5.35 2.53 -9.54
CA TYR A 75 -6.36 1.99 -8.63
C TYR A 75 -7.50 1.28 -9.36
N ALA A 76 -7.92 1.78 -10.52
CA ALA A 76 -8.93 1.13 -11.36
C ALA A 76 -8.41 -0.13 -12.08
N GLU A 77 -7.10 -0.23 -12.31
CA GLU A 77 -6.47 -1.36 -12.99
C GLU A 77 -6.16 -2.53 -12.05
N ILE A 78 -5.78 -2.27 -10.80
CA ILE A 78 -5.51 -3.29 -9.77
C ILE A 78 -6.62 -4.36 -9.64
N PRO A 79 -7.91 -4.01 -9.47
CA PRO A 79 -8.96 -5.03 -9.35
C PRO A 79 -9.15 -5.86 -10.63
N LYS A 80 -8.85 -5.30 -11.81
CA LYS A 80 -8.92 -6.03 -13.09
C LYS A 80 -7.78 -7.04 -13.19
N VAL A 81 -6.55 -6.60 -12.93
CA VAL A 81 -5.36 -7.49 -12.92
C VAL A 81 -5.53 -8.60 -11.89
N ARG A 82 -5.99 -8.27 -10.69
CA ARG A 82 -6.25 -9.27 -9.65
C ARG A 82 -7.27 -10.32 -10.11
N LYS A 83 -8.35 -9.89 -10.75
CA LYS A 83 -9.36 -10.81 -11.31
C LYS A 83 -8.74 -11.72 -12.37
N GLU A 84 -7.95 -11.17 -13.28
CA GLU A 84 -7.30 -11.90 -14.37
C GLU A 84 -6.23 -12.89 -13.85
N LEU A 85 -5.62 -12.61 -12.69
CA LEU A 85 -4.69 -13.51 -12.00
C LEU A 85 -5.39 -14.51 -11.05
N GLY A 86 -6.71 -14.64 -11.08
CA GLY A 86 -7.45 -15.65 -10.31
C GLY A 86 -7.77 -15.25 -8.86
N TYR A 87 -7.89 -13.96 -8.59
CA TYR A 87 -8.23 -13.41 -7.26
C TYR A 87 -7.27 -13.80 -6.12
N PRO A 88 -5.94 -13.69 -6.28
CA PRO A 88 -5.04 -13.92 -5.16
C PRO A 88 -5.34 -12.92 -4.01
N PRO A 89 -5.16 -13.32 -2.74
CA PRO A 89 -5.16 -12.37 -1.63
C PRO A 89 -4.10 -11.29 -1.87
N LEU A 90 -4.43 -10.02 -1.62
CA LEU A 90 -3.48 -8.91 -1.78
C LEU A 90 -2.66 -8.75 -0.50
N VAL A 91 -1.72 -9.67 -0.30
CA VAL A 91 -0.69 -9.64 0.76
C VAL A 91 0.68 -9.82 0.13
N THR A 92 1.76 -9.49 0.82
CA THR A 92 3.10 -9.74 0.27
C THR A 92 3.32 -11.26 0.08
N PRO A 93 3.82 -11.75 -1.07
CA PRO A 93 4.34 -10.99 -2.23
C PRO A 93 3.31 -10.63 -3.32
N THR A 94 2.14 -11.29 -3.35
CA THR A 94 1.15 -11.16 -4.43
C THR A 94 0.61 -9.75 -4.61
N SER A 95 0.49 -8.97 -3.53
CA SER A 95 0.12 -7.56 -3.55
C SER A 95 1.04 -6.74 -4.46
N GLN A 96 2.37 -6.90 -4.30
CA GLN A 96 3.36 -6.21 -5.12
C GLN A 96 3.33 -6.67 -6.57
N ILE A 97 3.17 -7.98 -6.81
CA ILE A 97 3.09 -8.55 -8.16
C ILE A 97 1.91 -7.93 -8.93
N VAL A 98 0.73 -7.89 -8.32
CA VAL A 98 -0.48 -7.29 -8.91
C VAL A 98 -0.30 -5.78 -9.09
N GLY A 99 0.22 -5.06 -8.09
CA GLY A 99 0.41 -3.62 -8.16
C GLY A 99 1.38 -3.17 -9.24
N ILE A 100 2.55 -3.82 -9.34
CA ILE A 100 3.56 -3.50 -10.35
C ILE A 100 3.01 -3.76 -11.75
N GLN A 101 2.30 -4.89 -11.94
CA GLN A 101 1.68 -5.16 -13.23
C GLN A 101 0.61 -4.13 -13.59
N ALA A 102 -0.19 -3.66 -12.62
CA ALA A 102 -1.15 -2.59 -12.84
C ALA A 102 -0.48 -1.27 -13.23
N VAL A 103 0.62 -0.88 -12.56
CA VAL A 103 1.43 0.28 -12.95
C VAL A 103 1.96 0.14 -14.37
N GLN A 104 2.54 -1.02 -14.72
CA GLN A 104 3.04 -1.29 -16.07
C GLN A 104 1.93 -1.22 -17.12
N ASN A 105 0.74 -1.75 -16.82
CA ASN A 105 -0.42 -1.68 -17.70
C ASN A 105 -0.85 -0.24 -17.99
N VAL A 106 -0.85 0.63 -16.99
CA VAL A 106 -1.23 2.05 -17.12
C VAL A 106 -0.16 2.86 -17.86
N LEU A 107 1.12 2.59 -17.60
CA LEU A 107 2.22 3.33 -18.23
C LEU A 107 2.47 2.94 -19.68
N PHE A 108 2.38 1.64 -20.00
CA PHE A 108 2.84 1.11 -21.29
C PHE A 108 1.72 0.43 -22.12
N GLY A 109 0.55 0.22 -21.52
CA GLY A 109 -0.57 -0.52 -22.10
C GLY A 109 -0.69 -1.93 -21.50
N ARG A 110 -1.93 -2.43 -21.40
CA ARG A 110 -2.24 -3.70 -20.72
C ARG A 110 -1.40 -4.86 -21.26
N TYR A 111 -0.62 -5.48 -20.38
CA TYR A 111 0.20 -6.67 -20.64
C TYR A 111 1.19 -6.57 -21.82
N LYS A 112 1.51 -5.35 -22.29
CA LYS A 112 2.61 -5.17 -23.26
C LYS A 112 3.97 -5.54 -22.66
N VAL A 113 4.11 -5.32 -21.36
CA VAL A 113 5.22 -5.78 -20.54
C VAL A 113 4.63 -6.66 -19.44
N ILE A 114 5.14 -7.87 -19.31
CA ILE A 114 4.71 -8.83 -18.29
C ILE A 114 5.94 -9.18 -17.44
N SER A 115 5.88 -8.91 -16.15
CA SER A 115 6.98 -9.19 -15.23
C SER A 115 7.22 -10.70 -15.09
N ALA A 116 8.44 -11.08 -14.72
CA ALA A 116 8.77 -12.48 -14.44
C ALA A 116 7.90 -13.03 -13.31
N GLN A 117 7.68 -12.24 -12.26
CA GLN A 117 6.88 -12.63 -11.10
C GLN A 117 5.41 -12.89 -11.45
N VAL A 118 4.84 -12.17 -12.43
CA VAL A 118 3.49 -12.47 -12.93
C VAL A 118 3.49 -13.79 -13.68
N LYS A 119 4.52 -14.07 -14.49
CA LYS A 119 4.63 -15.36 -15.19
C LYS A 119 4.76 -16.50 -14.19
N ASP A 120 5.62 -16.36 -13.18
CA ASP A 120 5.84 -17.36 -12.13
C ASP A 120 4.54 -17.64 -11.38
N LEU A 121 3.81 -16.59 -10.98
CA LEU A 121 2.51 -16.73 -10.34
C LEU A 121 1.50 -17.51 -11.19
N VAL A 122 1.47 -17.23 -12.51
CA VAL A 122 0.58 -17.92 -13.45
C VAL A 122 1.02 -19.37 -13.70
N TYR A 123 2.32 -19.65 -13.68
CA TYR A 123 2.86 -21.00 -13.77
C TYR A 123 2.74 -21.80 -12.47
N GLY A 124 2.35 -21.16 -11.36
CA GLY A 124 2.24 -21.79 -10.05
C GLY A 124 3.58 -22.09 -9.39
N LEU A 125 4.60 -21.27 -9.69
CA LEU A 125 5.97 -21.37 -9.16
C LEU A 125 6.16 -20.59 -7.85
#